data_AF-A0AA42II98-F1
#
_entry.id   AF-A0AA42II98-F1
#
_cell.length_a   1.000
_cell.length_b   1.000
_cell.length_c   1.000
_cell.angle_alpha   90.00
_cell.angle_beta   90.00
_cell.angle_gamma   90.00
#
_symmetry.space_group_name_H-M   'P 1'
#
loop_
_entity.id
_entity.type
_entity.pdbx_description
1 polymer ?
#
loop_
_entity_poly.entity_id
_entity_poly.type
_entity_poly.pdbx_seq_one_letter_code
_entity_poly.pdbx_strand_id
1 'polypeptide(L)' 'MGNSRTADKFVVRMPDGVRSRVEAAADLDHTSMNTFVVQAIEEKLARAKRQELLLDALERQVESQGAKA' A
#
# COMPACT_ATOMS: atom_id res chain seq x y z
N MET A 1 16.47 17.90 3.66
CA MET A 1 16.36 16.48 4.06
C MET A 1 15.77 16.43 5.46
N GLY A 2 14.49 16.07 5.57
CA GLY A 2 13.83 15.96 6.87
C GLY A 2 14.27 14.69 7.56
N ASN A 3 14.82 14.81 8.76
CA ASN A 3 15.10 13.67 9.62
C ASN A 3 13.75 13.08 10.07
N SER A 4 13.61 11.76 10.20
CA SER A 4 12.42 11.11 10.78
C SER A 4 12.00 11.77 12.12
N ARG A 5 12.96 12.33 12.85
CA ARG A 5 12.74 13.06 14.12
C ARG A 5 11.94 14.36 14.00
N THR A 6 11.86 14.96 12.81
CA THR A 6 11.11 16.20 12.55
C THR A 6 9.87 15.96 11.70
N ALA A 7 9.54 14.70 11.40
CA ALA A 7 8.36 14.36 10.61
C ALA A 7 7.08 14.42 11.45
N ASP A 8 5.96 14.69 10.78
CA ASP A 8 4.63 14.59 11.40
C ASP A 8 4.38 13.16 11.88
N LYS A 9 3.85 13.04 13.10
CA LYS A 9 3.64 11.75 13.76
C LYS A 9 2.16 11.47 13.96
N PHE A 10 1.79 10.22 13.76
CA PHE A 10 0.45 9.71 14.02
C PHE A 10 0.54 8.58 15.06
N VAL A 11 -0.15 8.74 16.19
CA VAL A 11 -0.15 7.72 17.27
C VAL A 11 -1.39 6.84 17.13
N VAL A 12 -1.17 5.55 16.90
CA VAL A 12 -2.24 4.56 16.68
C VAL A 12 -2.34 3.63 17.88
N ARG A 13 -3.57 3.38 18.34
CA ARG A 13 -3.87 2.26 19.25
C ARG A 13 -4.12 1.02 18.43
N MET A 14 -3.19 0.08 18.49
CA MET A 14 -3.32 -1.20 17.80
C MET A 14 -4.09 -2.20 18.67
N PRO A 15 -4.98 -3.02 18.09
CA PRO A 15 -5.52 -4.18 18.76
C PRO A 15 -4.42 -5.19 19.15
N ASP A 16 -4.75 -6.09 20.08
CA ASP A 16 -3.83 -7.11 20.57
C ASP A 16 -3.22 -7.94 19.44
N GLY A 17 -1.91 -8.19 19.53
CA GLY A 17 -1.15 -8.99 18.56
C GLY A 17 -0.86 -8.31 17.22
N VAL A 18 -1.53 -7.20 16.86
CA VAL A 18 -1.28 -6.51 15.59
C VAL A 18 0.13 -5.94 15.52
N ARG A 19 0.63 -5.38 16.63
CA ARG A 19 2.00 -4.83 16.69
C ARG A 19 3.06 -5.90 16.40
N SER A 20 2.94 -7.08 17.02
CA SER A 20 3.88 -8.20 16.79
C SER A 20 3.84 -8.71 15.35
N ARG A 21 2.66 -8.69 14.71
CA ARG A 21 2.55 -9.02 13.28
C ARG A 21 3.24 -8.01 12.38
N VAL A 22 3.18 -6.71 12.73
CA VAL A 22 3.90 -5.65 12.01
C VAL A 22 5.41 -5.82 12.17
N GLU A 23 5.88 -6.14 13.38
CA GLU A 23 7.29 -6.42 13.64
C GLU A 23 7.81 -7.59 12.79
N ALA A 24 7.13 -8.73 12.84
CA ALA A 24 7.51 -9.90 12.04
C ALA A 24 7.51 -9.63 10.53
N ALA A 25 6.55 -8.85 10.03
CA ALA A 25 6.50 -8.48 8.61
C ALA A 25 7.64 -7.53 8.23
N ALA A 26 7.95 -6.54 9.07
CA ALA A 26 9.06 -5.63 8.84
C ALA A 26 10.42 -6.36 8.84
N ASP A 27 10.60 -7.35 9.72
CA ASP A 27 11.80 -8.17 9.76
C ASP A 27 11.99 -8.99 8.47
N LEU A 28 10.91 -9.59 7.95
CA LEU A 28 10.91 -10.33 6.68
C LEU A 28 11.26 -9.43 5.49
N ASP A 29 10.78 -8.19 5.51
CA ASP A 29 11.04 -7.18 4.47
C ASP A 29 12.37 -6.42 4.67
N HIS A 30 13.18 -6.82 5.65
CA HIS A 30 14.45 -6.19 6.02
C HIS A 30 14.34 -4.67 6.22
N THR A 31 13.27 -4.23 6.89
CA THR A 31 12.94 -2.83 7.06
C THR A 31 12.53 -2.50 8.49
N SER A 32 12.44 -1.21 8.82
CA SER A 32 11.91 -0.80 10.13
C SER A 32 10.39 -0.93 10.18
N MET A 33 9.81 -1.18 11.35
CA MET A 33 8.35 -1.16 11.53
C MET A 33 7.72 0.15 11.03
N ASN A 34 8.39 1.29 11.20
CA ASN A 34 7.90 2.57 10.69
C ASN A 34 7.80 2.55 9.16
N THR A 35 8.87 2.12 8.49
CA THR A 35 8.90 2.01 7.02
C THR A 35 7.80 1.08 6.53
N PHE A 36 7.64 -0.09 7.15
CA PHE A 36 6.59 -1.04 6.81
C PHE A 36 5.19 -0.42 6.94
N VAL A 37 4.90 0.26 8.05
CA VAL A 37 3.60 0.92 8.28
C VAL A 37 3.35 2.04 7.26
N VAL A 38 4.36 2.85 6.95
CA VAL A 38 4.24 3.90 5.93
C VAL A 38 3.94 3.29 4.55
N GLN A 39 4.67 2.26 4.14
CA GLN A 39 4.41 1.54 2.89
C GLN A 39 2.99 0.98 2.83
N ALA A 40 2.52 0.33 3.90
CA ALA A 40 1.17 -0.20 3.97
C ALA A 40 0.09 0.90 3.85
N ILE A 41 0.33 2.09 4.42
CA ILE A 41 -0.56 3.24 4.28
C ILE A 41 -0.57 3.75 2.84
N GLU A 42 0.60 3.96 2.24
CA GLU A 42 0.73 4.42 0.84
C GLU A 42 0.06 3.45 -0.13
N GLU A 43 0.27 2.15 0.04
CA GLU A 43 -0.39 1.11 -0.75
C GLU A 43 -1.92 1.15 -0.60
N LYS A 44 -2.40 1.32 0.64
CA LYS A 44 -3.85 1.41 0.91
C LYS A 44 -4.47 2.63 0.23
N LEU A 45 -3.80 3.79 0.27
CA LEU A 45 -4.26 5.01 -0.38
C LEU A 45 -4.22 4.90 -1.91
N ALA A 46 -3.19 4.25 -2.47
CA ALA A 46 -3.04 4.07 -3.91
C ALA A 46 -3.98 3.00 -4.50
N ARG A 47 -4.56 2.11 -3.67
CA ARG A 47 -5.32 0.93 -4.11
C ARG A 47 -6.50 1.27 -5.02
N ALA A 48 -7.29 2.27 -4.68
CA ALA A 48 -8.48 2.65 -5.45
C ALA A 48 -8.08 3.11 -6.86
N LYS A 49 -7.06 3.97 -6.96
CA LYS A 49 -6.58 4.45 -8.26
C LYS A 49 -6.02 3.32 -9.11
N ARG A 50 -5.28 2.39 -8.50
CA ARG A 50 -4.77 1.21 -9.18
C ARG A 50 -5.90 0.32 -9.71
N GLN A 51 -6.97 0.14 -8.95
CA GLN A 51 -8.14 -0.63 -9.36
C GLN A 51 -8.87 0.01 -10.55
N GLU A 52 -9.09 1.32 -10.52
CA GLU A 52 -9.67 2.08 -11.64
C GLU A 52 -8.85 1.89 -12.92
N LEU A 53 -7.53 2.09 -12.86
CA LEU A 53 -6.65 1.92 -14.02
C LEU A 53 -6.68 0.49 -14.60
N LEU A 54 -6.83 -0.52 -13.74
CA LEU A 54 -6.96 -1.91 -14.18
C LEU A 54 -8.31 -2.18 -14.86
N LEU A 55 -9.40 -1.59 -14.37
CA LEU A 55 -10.71 -1.69 -15.00
C LEU A 55 -10.71 -0.99 -16.36
N ASP A 56 -10.17 0.22 -16.46
CA ASP A 56 -10.04 0.95 -17.73
C ASP A 56 -9.22 0.14 -18.76
N ALA A 57 -8.12 -0.47 -18.33
CA ALA A 57 -7.29 -1.30 -19.19
C ALA A 57 -8.04 -2.55 -19.67
N LEU A 58 -8.84 -3.17 -18.80
CA LEU A 58 -9.65 -4.32 -19.14
C LEU A 58 -10.76 -3.96 -20.14
N GLU A 59 -11.45 -2.83 -19.95
CA GLU A 59 -12.47 -2.32 -20.87
C GLU A 59 -11.90 -2.11 -22.28
N ARG A 60 -10.76 -1.40 -22.39
CA ARG A 60 -10.08 -1.20 -23.69
C ARG A 60 -9.69 -2.51 -24.35
N GLN A 61 -9.27 -3.50 -23.55
CA GLN A 61 -8.90 -4.80 -24.09
C GLN A 61 -10.11 -5.56 -24.62
N VAL A 62 -11.24 -5.53 -23.92
CA VAL A 62 -12.51 -6.12 -24.37
C VAL A 62 -12.98 -5.45 -25.67
N GLU A 63 -12.95 -4.11 -25.76
CA GLU A 63 -13.29 -3.37 -26.97
C GLU A 63 -12.40 -3.76 -28.16
N SER A 64 -11.08 -3.88 -27.92
CA SER A 64 -10.12 -4.28 -28.97
C SER A 64 -10.27 -5.73 -29.44
N GLN A 65 -10.82 -6.61 -28.59
CA GLN A 65 -11.09 -8.01 -28.92
C GLN A 65 -12.43 -8.17 -29.64
N GLY A 66 -13.46 -7.42 -29.24
CA GLY A 66 -14.74 -7.36 -29.95
C GLY A 66 -14.63 -6.77 -31.35
N ALA A 67 -13.71 -5.83 -31.58
CA ALA A 67 -13.43 -5.29 -32.91
C ALA A 67 -12.65 -6.24 -33.84
N LYS A 68 -12.17 -7.39 -33.33
CA LYS A 68 -11.42 -8.42 -34.09
C LYS A 68 -12.27 -9.66 -34.44
N ALA A 69 -13.52 -9.72 -33.99
CA ALA A 69 -14.50 -10.77 -34.31
C ALA A 69 -15.47 -10.27 -35.39
#